data_AF-A0A1Y2G9U6-F1
#
_entry.id   AF-A0A1Y2G9U6-F1
#
_cell.length_a   1.000
_cell.length_b   1.000
_cell.length_c   1.000
_cell.angle_alpha   90.00
_cell.angle_beta   90.00
_cell.angle_gamma   90.00
#
_symmetry.space_group_name_H-M   'P 1'
#
loop_
_entity.id
_entity.type
_entity.pdbx_description
1 polymer ?
#
loop_
_entity_poly.entity_id
_entity_poly.type
_entity_poly.pdbx_seq_one_letter_code
_entity_poly.pdbx_strand_id
1 'polypeptide(L)'
;MIGLAMFSVFMSFLLLDRISKRGGPGGRGGRGGARGGRGGGGARGGAKGGAKVTVEPHRHEGIFVAHGKEDYLLTKNLVPGESVYGEKRIAIEGADGTKTEYRVWNPFRSKVAAGILGGVDHIHIAPGKKVLYLGAASGTTVSHVADIVGPEGLVYAVEFSHRSGRDLINMAKKRTNVIPIIEDARHPHKYRMLVGAHHFLKNNGHIVISIKANCIDSTVDAATVFAGEIPKLQEQRIKPQEQLTLEPFERDHALVVGKYVRSK
;
A
#
# COMPACT_ATOMS: atom_id res chain seq x y z
N MET A 1 15.76 13.73 18.65
CA MET A 1 16.29 12.59 17.88
C MET A 1 15.28 11.45 18.00
N ILE A 2 14.45 11.20 16.99
CA ILE A 2 13.55 10.01 16.97
C ILE A 2 14.31 8.88 16.28
N GLY A 3 15.43 8.50 16.90
CA GLY A 3 16.33 7.50 16.38
C GLY A 3 16.82 6.70 17.57
N LEU A 4 16.05 5.69 17.97
CA LEU A 4 16.55 4.44 18.57
C LEU A 4 15.44 3.46 18.99
N ALA A 5 14.16 3.84 19.05
CA ALA A 5 13.15 3.04 19.75
C ALA A 5 11.98 2.50 18.90
N MET A 6 12.12 2.40 17.56
CA MET A 6 11.15 1.68 16.71
C MET A 6 11.56 0.20 16.47
N PHE A 7 12.51 -0.35 17.22
CA PHE A 7 13.32 -1.49 16.73
C PHE A 7 13.00 -2.88 17.29
N SER A 8 11.90 -3.06 18.04
CA SER A 8 11.46 -4.40 18.41
C SER A 8 10.30 -4.95 17.56
N VAL A 9 9.58 -4.11 16.81
CA VAL A 9 8.47 -4.56 15.98
C VAL A 9 8.93 -4.59 14.53
N PHE A 10 8.86 -5.75 13.87
CA PHE A 10 9.02 -5.87 12.42
C PHE A 10 7.94 -5.01 11.74
N MET A 11 8.22 -3.72 11.56
CA MET A 11 7.24 -2.72 11.16
C MET A 11 6.91 -2.82 9.67
N SER A 12 5.61 -2.88 9.38
CA SER A 12 5.03 -2.34 8.15
C SER A 12 4.25 -1.05 8.47
N PHE A 13 4.44 0.02 7.64
CA PHE A 13 3.63 1.29 7.47
C PHE A 13 3.75 2.44 8.52
N LEU A 14 3.34 3.74 8.36
CA LEU A 14 2.73 4.68 7.35
C LEU A 14 3.11 6.18 7.68
N LEU A 15 2.77 7.22 6.85
CA LEU A 15 1.99 8.49 7.19
C LEU A 15 2.01 9.70 6.20
N LEU A 16 1.02 10.62 6.33
CA LEU A 16 0.37 11.50 5.32
C LEU A 16 -0.15 12.94 5.72
N ASP A 17 -0.07 13.93 4.79
CA ASP A 17 -1.13 14.84 4.18
C ASP A 17 -0.93 16.37 3.96
N ARG A 18 -1.45 16.86 2.81
CA ARG A 18 -1.78 18.20 2.23
C ARG A 18 -0.75 19.31 1.99
N ILE A 19 -0.69 19.80 0.73
CA ILE A 19 -0.62 21.22 0.31
C ILE A 19 -1.50 21.38 -0.96
N SER A 20 -2.30 22.45 -1.00
CA SER A 20 -3.21 22.85 -2.08
C SER A 20 -2.53 23.71 -3.16
N LYS A 21 -3.10 23.60 -4.36
CA LYS A 21 -2.82 24.18 -5.70
C LYS A 21 -2.25 25.60 -5.81
N ARG A 22 -1.49 25.80 -6.91
CA ARG A 22 -1.48 26.91 -7.92
C ARG A 22 -0.46 26.48 -8.99
N GLY A 23 -0.57 26.60 -10.31
CA GLY A 23 -1.50 27.11 -11.32
C GLY A 23 -0.75 26.97 -12.68
N GLY A 24 -1.44 26.69 -13.80
CA GLY A 24 -0.83 26.51 -15.15
C GLY A 24 -0.36 27.84 -15.80
N PRO A 25 -0.24 27.97 -17.16
CA PRO A 25 -0.49 27.02 -18.26
C PRO A 25 0.51 27.07 -19.47
N GLY A 26 0.28 26.21 -20.49
CA GLY A 26 0.70 26.40 -21.90
C GLY A 26 1.96 25.62 -22.34
N GLY A 27 2.10 25.02 -23.54
CA GLY A 27 1.24 24.90 -24.72
C GLY A 27 1.98 24.18 -25.87
N ARG A 28 1.21 23.47 -26.71
CA ARG A 28 1.32 23.24 -28.17
C ARG A 28 2.58 22.71 -28.89
N GLY A 29 2.34 21.66 -29.71
CA GLY A 29 2.97 21.36 -31.03
C GLY A 29 4.02 20.24 -31.00
N GLY A 30 4.14 19.28 -31.93
CA GLY A 30 3.47 18.92 -33.20
C GLY A 30 3.99 17.51 -33.62
N ARG A 31 3.12 16.65 -34.18
CA ARG A 31 3.08 16.14 -35.58
C ARG A 31 4.32 15.39 -36.12
N GLY A 32 4.06 14.15 -36.60
CA GLY A 32 4.88 13.37 -37.54
C GLY A 32 5.35 12.03 -36.94
N GLY A 33 5.28 10.85 -37.55
CA GLY A 33 4.87 10.40 -38.87
C GLY A 33 4.92 8.85 -38.90
N ALA A 34 4.26 8.24 -39.88
CA ALA A 34 3.98 6.82 -40.00
C ALA A 34 5.20 5.93 -40.37
N ARG A 35 5.16 4.64 -40.01
CA ARG A 35 5.12 3.49 -40.96
C ARG A 35 5.39 2.13 -40.27
N GLY A 36 4.50 1.18 -40.54
CA GLY A 36 4.84 -0.14 -41.11
C GLY A 36 5.43 -1.22 -40.21
N GLY A 37 4.74 -2.36 -40.08
CA GLY A 37 5.33 -3.60 -39.56
C GLY A 37 4.31 -4.71 -39.36
N ARG A 38 4.19 -5.58 -40.35
CA ARG A 38 3.24 -6.69 -40.50
C ARG A 38 3.75 -7.94 -39.75
N GLY A 39 2.84 -8.71 -39.14
CA GLY A 39 2.95 -10.17 -39.06
C GLY A 39 3.29 -10.77 -37.70
N GLY A 40 2.55 -11.82 -37.33
CA GLY A 40 2.93 -12.75 -36.27
C GLY A 40 1.75 -13.25 -35.45
N GLY A 41 1.07 -14.29 -35.95
CA GLY A 41 -0.05 -14.93 -35.26
C GLY A 41 0.34 -15.58 -33.93
N GLY A 42 -0.63 -15.64 -33.02
CA GLY A 42 -0.49 -16.35 -31.76
C GLY A 42 -1.76 -16.30 -30.94
N ALA A 43 -2.47 -17.44 -30.88
CA ALA A 43 -3.42 -17.84 -29.86
C ALA A 43 -4.65 -16.94 -29.61
N ARG A 44 -5.73 -17.20 -30.37
CA ARG A 44 -7.10 -17.04 -29.85
C ARG A 44 -7.31 -18.03 -28.71
N GLY A 45 -7.01 -17.61 -27.49
CA GLY A 45 -7.39 -18.31 -26.26
C GLY A 45 -7.90 -17.29 -25.26
N GLY A 46 -9.21 -17.24 -25.03
CA GLY A 46 -9.74 -16.42 -23.94
C GLY A 46 -11.14 -15.87 -24.16
N ALA A 47 -12.14 -16.75 -24.25
CA ALA A 47 -13.51 -16.37 -23.90
C ALA A 47 -14.13 -17.51 -23.08
N LYS A 48 -13.53 -17.80 -21.92
CA LYS A 48 -14.33 -18.38 -20.83
C LYS A 48 -15.06 -17.20 -20.20
N GLY A 49 -16.38 -17.17 -20.40
CA GLY A 49 -17.27 -16.17 -19.83
C GLY A 49 -16.94 -15.98 -18.36
N GLY A 50 -16.46 -14.79 -18.01
CA GLY A 50 -16.24 -14.41 -16.63
C GLY A 50 -17.57 -14.52 -15.89
N ALA A 51 -17.55 -15.06 -14.67
CA ALA A 51 -18.70 -14.94 -13.78
C ALA A 51 -19.15 -13.48 -13.76
N LYS A 52 -20.47 -13.24 -13.81
CA LYS A 52 -21.01 -11.88 -13.71
C LYS A 52 -20.67 -11.35 -12.33
N VAL A 53 -19.64 -10.51 -12.25
CA VAL A 53 -19.19 -9.88 -11.01
C VAL A 53 -19.66 -8.43 -11.05
N THR A 54 -20.27 -7.98 -9.96
CA THR A 54 -20.58 -6.57 -9.73
C THR A 54 -19.48 -5.98 -8.85
N VAL A 55 -19.07 -4.74 -9.11
CA VAL A 55 -18.03 -4.07 -8.32
C VAL A 55 -18.61 -2.82 -7.70
N GLU A 56 -18.48 -2.72 -6.39
CA GLU A 56 -19.00 -1.63 -5.58
C GLU A 56 -17.85 -0.95 -4.82
N PRO A 57 -17.94 0.37 -4.57
CA PRO A 57 -16.98 1.06 -3.73
C PRO A 57 -17.02 0.52 -2.29
N HIS A 58 -15.86 0.32 -1.68
CA HIS A 58 -15.77 0.01 -0.26
C HIS A 58 -15.87 1.30 0.57
N ARG A 59 -16.12 1.19 1.89
CA ARG A 59 -16.15 2.36 2.81
C ARG A 59 -14.82 3.14 2.85
N HIS A 60 -13.72 2.49 2.46
CA HIS A 60 -12.40 3.09 2.36
C HIS A 60 -12.14 3.57 0.93
N GLU A 61 -11.72 4.82 0.78
CA GLU A 61 -11.46 5.43 -0.53
C GLU A 61 -10.39 4.68 -1.34
N GLY A 62 -10.66 4.46 -2.63
CA GLY A 62 -9.75 3.77 -3.55
C GLY A 62 -9.76 2.24 -3.43
N ILE A 63 -10.59 1.68 -2.54
CA ILE A 63 -10.82 0.24 -2.39
C ILE A 63 -12.23 -0.10 -2.86
N PHE A 64 -12.38 -1.29 -3.45
CA PHE A 64 -13.63 -1.78 -4.00
C PHE A 64 -13.88 -3.21 -3.55
N VAL A 65 -15.12 -3.66 -3.62
CA VAL A 65 -15.51 -5.05 -3.37
C VAL A 65 -16.18 -5.59 -4.63
N ALA A 66 -15.76 -6.79 -5.05
CA ALA A 66 -16.42 -7.53 -6.11
C ALA A 66 -17.38 -8.55 -5.49
N HIS A 67 -18.67 -8.45 -5.82
CA HIS A 67 -19.68 -9.45 -5.45
C HIS A 67 -19.92 -10.44 -6.59
N GLY A 68 -19.88 -11.73 -6.26
CA GLY A 68 -20.05 -12.84 -7.19
C GLY A 68 -20.42 -14.13 -6.46
N LYS A 69 -19.78 -15.25 -6.83
CA LYS A 69 -19.87 -16.49 -6.03
C LYS A 69 -19.15 -16.36 -4.69
N GLU A 70 -18.09 -15.58 -4.69
CA GLU A 70 -17.27 -15.21 -3.54
C GLU A 70 -16.99 -13.72 -3.65
N ASP A 71 -16.89 -13.07 -2.50
CA ASP A 71 -16.58 -11.66 -2.43
C ASP A 71 -15.06 -11.45 -2.44
N TYR A 72 -14.59 -10.49 -3.23
CA TYR A 72 -13.17 -10.15 -3.32
C TYR A 72 -12.93 -8.69 -2.98
N LEU A 73 -11.90 -8.43 -2.17
CA LEU A 73 -11.36 -7.09 -1.99
C LEU A 73 -10.53 -6.70 -3.21
N LEU A 74 -10.73 -5.49 -3.72
CA LEU A 74 -10.14 -5.01 -4.97
C LEU A 74 -9.45 -3.66 -4.84
N THR A 75 -8.43 -3.44 -5.67
CA THR A 75 -7.89 -2.11 -5.97
C THR A 75 -7.95 -1.84 -7.48
N LYS A 76 -8.15 -0.59 -7.88
CA LYS A 76 -8.13 -0.20 -9.31
C LYS A 76 -6.71 -0.29 -9.84
N ASN A 77 -6.48 -1.06 -10.89
CA ASN A 77 -5.14 -1.28 -11.43
C ASN A 77 -4.60 0.00 -12.08
N LEU A 78 -3.47 0.50 -11.59
CA LEU A 78 -2.79 1.65 -12.20
C LEU A 78 -2.10 1.29 -13.52
N VAL A 79 -1.74 0.01 -13.71
CA VAL A 79 -1.06 -0.50 -14.92
C VAL A 79 -1.90 -1.64 -15.53
N PRO A 80 -2.94 -1.31 -16.32
CA PRO A 80 -3.81 -2.32 -16.91
C PRO A 80 -3.04 -3.35 -17.75
N GLY A 81 -3.46 -4.61 -17.72
CA GLY A 81 -2.79 -5.70 -18.44
C GLY A 81 -1.72 -6.43 -17.62
N GLU A 82 -1.27 -5.85 -16.51
CA GLU A 82 -0.16 -6.35 -15.70
C GLU A 82 -0.61 -6.77 -14.29
N SER A 83 -0.22 -7.98 -13.89
CA SER A 83 -0.27 -8.47 -12.50
C SER A 83 1.12 -8.42 -11.87
N VAL A 84 1.20 -8.23 -10.56
CA VAL A 84 2.50 -8.13 -9.86
C VAL A 84 2.98 -9.48 -9.36
N TYR A 85 2.09 -10.28 -8.78
CA TYR A 85 2.43 -11.57 -8.17
C TYR A 85 1.51 -12.71 -8.64
N GLY A 86 0.87 -12.52 -9.81
CA GLY A 86 -0.04 -13.50 -10.42
C GLY A 86 -1.46 -13.46 -9.84
N GLU A 87 -1.85 -12.38 -9.17
CA GLU A 87 -3.20 -12.19 -8.67
C GLU A 87 -4.24 -12.11 -9.78
N LYS A 88 -5.47 -12.55 -9.44
CA LYS A 88 -6.63 -12.44 -10.31
C LYS A 88 -6.94 -10.98 -10.62
N ARG A 89 -7.28 -10.71 -11.88
CA ARG A 89 -7.68 -9.39 -12.38
C ARG A 89 -9.10 -9.44 -12.92
N ILE A 90 -9.85 -8.37 -12.71
CA ILE A 90 -11.26 -8.25 -13.10
C ILE A 90 -11.38 -6.99 -13.95
N ALA A 91 -11.71 -7.15 -15.23
CA ALA A 91 -11.97 -6.03 -16.12
C ALA A 91 -13.48 -5.79 -16.21
N ILE A 92 -13.89 -4.54 -15.97
CA ILE A 92 -15.28 -4.10 -16.13
C ILE A 92 -15.30 -2.99 -17.17
N GLU A 93 -16.25 -3.10 -18.08
CA GLU A 93 -16.57 -2.06 -19.04
C GLU A 93 -17.64 -1.15 -18.43
N GLY A 94 -17.29 0.12 -18.25
CA GLY A 94 -18.22 1.13 -17.74
C GLY A 94 -19.27 1.50 -18.80
N ALA A 95 -20.32 2.21 -18.37
CA ALA A 95 -21.37 2.70 -19.26
C ALA A 95 -20.84 3.57 -20.40
N ASP A 96 -19.73 4.27 -20.17
CA ASP A 96 -19.06 5.16 -21.13
C ASP A 96 -18.10 4.43 -22.08
N GLY A 97 -18.09 3.09 -22.06
CA GLY A 97 -17.16 2.25 -22.84
C GLY A 97 -15.72 2.21 -22.30
N THR A 98 -15.44 2.90 -21.18
CA THR A 98 -14.12 2.86 -20.55
C THR A 98 -13.92 1.53 -19.82
N LYS A 99 -12.87 0.80 -20.21
CA LYS A 99 -12.47 -0.45 -19.54
C LYS A 99 -11.62 -0.14 -18.32
N THR A 100 -12.15 -0.43 -17.14
CA THR A 100 -11.43 -0.35 -15.88
C THR A 100 -11.01 -1.74 -15.44
N GLU A 101 -9.72 -1.93 -15.18
CA GLU A 101 -9.19 -3.17 -14.64
C GLU A 101 -8.97 -3.03 -13.13
N TYR A 102 -9.40 -4.03 -12.38
CA TYR A 102 -9.22 -4.17 -10.95
C TYR A 102 -8.34 -5.39 -10.64
N ARG A 103 -7.63 -5.34 -9.50
CA ARG A 103 -6.77 -6.42 -9.00
C ARG A 103 -7.31 -6.94 -7.69
N VAL A 104 -7.37 -8.26 -7.53
CA VAL A 104 -7.77 -8.91 -6.28
C VAL A 104 -6.67 -8.78 -5.23
N TRP A 105 -7.02 -8.19 -4.10
CA TRP A 105 -6.12 -8.02 -2.96
C TRP A 105 -6.35 -9.13 -1.94
N ASN A 106 -5.37 -10.01 -1.78
CA ASN A 106 -5.50 -11.19 -0.94
C ASN A 106 -5.19 -10.86 0.55
N PRO A 107 -6.15 -11.02 1.48
CA PRO A 107 -5.94 -10.75 2.91
C PRO A 107 -4.94 -11.70 3.57
N PHE A 108 -4.82 -12.95 3.11
CA PHE A 108 -3.82 -13.92 3.62
C PHE A 108 -2.39 -13.62 3.18
N ARG A 109 -2.19 -12.64 2.30
CA ARG A 109 -0.86 -12.19 1.84
C ARG A 109 -0.55 -10.74 2.22
N SER A 110 -1.51 -10.03 2.81
CA SER A 110 -1.41 -8.61 3.11
C SER A 110 -2.12 -8.28 4.42
N LYS A 111 -1.31 -7.94 5.43
CA LYS A 111 -1.78 -7.46 6.74
C LYS A 111 -2.74 -6.27 6.65
N VAL A 112 -2.56 -5.38 5.67
CA VAL A 112 -3.48 -4.25 5.47
C VAL A 112 -4.81 -4.72 4.89
N ALA A 113 -4.81 -5.65 3.94
CA ALA A 113 -6.05 -6.22 3.43
C ALA A 113 -6.79 -7.03 4.52
N ALA A 114 -6.05 -7.79 5.33
CA ALA A 114 -6.60 -8.47 6.50
C ALA A 114 -7.23 -7.46 7.49
N GLY A 115 -6.57 -6.34 7.78
CA GLY A 115 -7.13 -5.30 8.64
C GLY A 115 -8.37 -4.62 8.05
N ILE A 116 -8.40 -4.37 6.74
CA ILE A 116 -9.57 -3.82 6.04
C ILE A 116 -10.77 -4.76 6.16
N LEU A 117 -10.57 -6.06 5.91
CA LEU A 117 -11.64 -7.06 6.06
C LEU A 117 -12.00 -7.35 7.51
N GLY A 118 -11.04 -7.23 8.42
CA GLY A 118 -11.26 -7.33 9.87
C GLY A 118 -12.00 -6.13 10.45
N GLY A 119 -12.27 -5.09 9.65
CA GLY A 119 -13.14 -4.00 10.05
C GLY A 119 -12.41 -2.79 10.64
N VAL A 120 -11.14 -2.56 10.32
CA VAL A 120 -10.43 -1.33 10.74
C VAL A 120 -11.16 -0.07 10.28
N ASP A 121 -11.39 0.90 11.15
CA ASP A 121 -12.21 2.07 10.85
C ASP A 121 -11.53 3.01 9.85
N HIS A 122 -10.24 3.27 10.04
CA HIS A 122 -9.46 4.16 9.19
C HIS A 122 -8.04 3.64 8.93
N ILE A 123 -7.76 3.25 7.68
CA ILE A 123 -6.39 2.90 7.24
C ILE A 123 -5.52 4.11 6.90
N HIS A 124 -6.12 5.30 6.77
CA HIS A 124 -5.48 6.57 6.40
C HIS A 124 -4.69 6.60 5.07
N ILE A 125 -4.83 5.57 4.24
CA ILE A 125 -4.43 5.50 2.83
C ILE A 125 -5.65 5.87 1.98
N ALA A 126 -5.48 6.79 1.03
CA ALA A 126 -6.56 7.28 0.16
C ALA A 126 -5.95 7.88 -1.12
N PRO A 127 -6.74 8.19 -2.16
CA PRO A 127 -6.23 8.83 -3.36
C PRO A 127 -5.53 10.18 -3.11
N GLY A 128 -4.48 10.49 -3.87
CA GLY A 128 -3.68 11.72 -3.79
C GLY A 128 -2.72 11.79 -2.59
N LYS A 129 -2.70 10.74 -1.79
CA LYS A 129 -1.98 10.71 -0.53
C LYS A 129 -0.51 10.26 -0.67
N LYS A 130 0.37 10.71 0.24
CA LYS A 130 1.80 10.30 0.27
C LYS A 130 2.08 9.28 1.38
N VAL A 131 2.47 8.06 1.04
CA VAL A 131 2.69 6.97 2.00
C VAL A 131 4.17 6.62 2.10
N LEU A 132 4.71 6.54 3.32
CA LEU A 132 5.95 5.84 3.60
C LEU A 132 5.64 4.40 4.03
N TYR A 133 6.14 3.43 3.28
CA TYR A 133 6.01 2.01 3.55
C TYR A 133 7.36 1.46 3.98
N LEU A 134 7.46 1.02 5.23
CA LEU A 134 8.65 0.34 5.78
C LEU A 134 8.49 -1.18 5.64
N GLY A 135 9.55 -1.90 5.27
CA GLY A 135 9.49 -3.36 5.07
C GLY A 135 8.67 -3.75 3.84
N ALA A 136 8.96 -3.12 2.70
CA ALA A 136 8.24 -3.29 1.45
C ALA A 136 8.36 -4.69 0.81
N ALA A 137 9.36 -5.48 1.22
CA ALA A 137 9.70 -6.79 0.66
C ALA A 137 9.79 -6.73 -0.87
N SER A 138 9.07 -7.62 -1.57
CA SER A 138 9.01 -7.63 -3.05
C SER A 138 7.97 -6.68 -3.64
N GLY A 139 7.27 -5.89 -2.82
CA GLY A 139 6.31 -4.89 -3.28
C GLY A 139 4.90 -5.40 -3.57
N THR A 140 4.52 -6.60 -3.09
CA THR A 140 3.18 -7.16 -3.28
C THR A 140 2.10 -6.23 -2.75
N THR A 141 2.15 -5.89 -1.46
CA THR A 141 1.20 -4.98 -0.81
C THR A 141 1.43 -3.53 -1.24
N VAL A 142 2.69 -3.12 -1.43
CA VAL A 142 3.05 -1.78 -1.92
C VAL A 142 2.35 -1.48 -3.25
N SER A 143 2.23 -2.46 -4.14
CA SER A 143 1.54 -2.28 -5.41
C SER A 143 0.05 -1.94 -5.26
N HIS A 144 -0.64 -2.53 -4.28
CA HIS A 144 -2.04 -2.21 -3.97
C HIS A 144 -2.16 -0.84 -3.30
N VAL A 145 -1.23 -0.50 -2.41
CA VAL A 145 -1.17 0.84 -1.81
C VAL A 145 -0.94 1.90 -2.88
N ALA A 146 -0.07 1.64 -3.84
CA ALA A 146 0.19 2.50 -4.99
C ALA A 146 -1.05 2.68 -5.88
N ASP A 147 -1.81 1.60 -6.10
CA ASP A 147 -3.09 1.63 -6.81
C ASP A 147 -4.13 2.50 -6.07
N ILE A 148 -4.21 2.42 -4.73
CA ILE A 148 -5.14 3.21 -3.90
C ILE A 148 -4.79 4.69 -3.88
N VAL A 149 -3.51 5.03 -3.67
CA VAL A 149 -3.09 6.45 -3.66
C VAL A 149 -3.19 7.08 -5.05
N GLY A 150 -3.16 6.26 -6.10
CA GLY A 150 -3.35 6.71 -7.47
C GLY A 150 -2.18 7.55 -8.02
N PRO A 151 -2.34 8.11 -9.24
CA PRO A 151 -1.25 8.80 -9.95
C PRO A 151 -0.81 10.12 -9.29
N GLU A 152 -1.71 10.79 -8.56
CA GLU A 152 -1.41 12.02 -7.82
C GLU A 152 -0.77 11.76 -6.45
N GLY A 153 -0.87 10.52 -5.96
CA GLY A 153 -0.25 10.07 -4.73
C GLY A 153 1.20 9.64 -4.93
N LEU A 154 1.88 9.31 -3.83
CA LEU A 154 3.26 8.84 -3.87
C LEU A 154 3.52 7.81 -2.78
N VAL A 155 4.20 6.71 -3.11
CA VAL A 155 4.59 5.68 -2.14
C VAL A 155 6.11 5.58 -2.09
N TYR A 156 6.70 5.89 -0.93
CA TYR A 156 8.10 5.62 -0.64
C TYR A 156 8.20 4.23 -0.03
N ALA A 157 8.82 3.28 -0.72
CA ALA A 157 8.89 1.88 -0.31
C ALA A 157 10.31 1.54 0.14
N VAL A 158 10.51 1.38 1.45
CA VAL A 158 11.81 1.08 2.06
C VAL A 158 11.94 -0.42 2.24
N GLU A 159 13.02 -0.99 1.70
CA GLU A 159 13.36 -2.40 1.86
C GLU A 159 14.86 -2.57 2.08
N PHE A 160 15.25 -3.41 3.04
CA PHE A 160 16.66 -3.64 3.36
C PHE A 160 17.28 -4.72 2.46
N SER A 161 16.51 -5.76 2.13
CA SER A 161 17.01 -6.90 1.36
C SER A 161 17.27 -6.53 -0.10
N HIS A 162 18.50 -6.71 -0.57
CA HIS A 162 18.86 -6.55 -1.98
C HIS A 162 18.12 -7.54 -2.90
N ARG A 163 17.82 -8.76 -2.42
CA ARG A 163 17.09 -9.77 -3.20
C ARG A 163 15.67 -9.30 -3.46
N SER A 164 14.94 -8.99 -2.40
CA SER A 164 13.56 -8.49 -2.48
C SER A 164 13.51 -7.11 -3.15
N GLY A 165 14.53 -6.29 -2.93
CA GLY A 165 14.71 -4.99 -3.55
C GLY A 165 14.76 -5.03 -5.07
N ARG A 166 15.29 -6.10 -5.68
CA ARG A 166 15.24 -6.27 -7.14
C ARG A 166 13.80 -6.37 -7.67
N ASP A 167 12.97 -7.14 -6.99
CA ASP A 167 11.55 -7.30 -7.35
C ASP A 167 10.79 -5.99 -7.12
N LEU A 168 11.06 -5.32 -6.00
CA LEU A 168 10.49 -4.01 -5.68
C LEU A 168 10.82 -2.96 -6.75
N ILE A 169 12.09 -2.89 -7.18
CA ILE A 169 12.53 -1.99 -8.25
C ILE A 169 11.84 -2.33 -9.56
N ASN A 170 11.73 -3.61 -9.92
CA ASN A 170 11.07 -4.03 -11.16
C ASN A 170 9.58 -3.69 -11.17
N MET A 171 8.90 -3.79 -10.02
CA MET A 171 7.52 -3.35 -9.86
C MET A 171 7.41 -1.81 -9.98
N ALA A 172 8.32 -1.07 -9.34
CA ALA A 172 8.35 0.40 -9.38
C ALA A 172 8.67 0.96 -10.78
N LYS A 173 9.41 0.25 -11.63
CA LYS A 173 9.60 0.64 -13.05
C LYS A 173 8.28 0.78 -13.81
N LYS A 174 7.28 -0.05 -13.46
CA LYS A 174 5.95 -0.01 -14.08
C LYS A 174 5.01 0.99 -13.40
N ARG A 175 5.23 1.30 -12.11
CA ARG A 175 4.41 2.23 -11.32
C ARG A 175 5.22 3.46 -10.91
N THR A 176 5.07 4.53 -11.67
CA THR A 176 5.83 5.78 -11.50
C THR A 176 5.57 6.52 -10.19
N ASN A 177 4.46 6.21 -9.51
CA ASN A 177 4.13 6.75 -8.19
C ASN A 177 4.77 5.95 -7.03
N VAL A 178 5.67 5.02 -7.30
CA VAL A 178 6.43 4.28 -6.28
C VAL A 178 7.91 4.62 -6.37
N ILE A 179 8.49 5.06 -5.26
CA ILE A 179 9.93 5.32 -5.11
C ILE A 179 10.53 4.19 -4.24
N PRO A 180 11.25 3.23 -4.84
CA PRO A 180 11.92 2.18 -4.10
C PRO A 180 13.20 2.72 -3.43
N ILE A 181 13.38 2.41 -2.14
CA ILE A 181 14.53 2.82 -1.34
C ILE A 181 15.15 1.54 -0.76
N ILE A 182 16.28 1.12 -1.32
CA ILE A 182 17.00 -0.08 -0.83
C ILE A 182 17.97 0.33 0.26
N GLU A 183 17.46 0.49 1.47
CA GLU A 183 18.22 0.88 2.64
C GLU A 183 17.62 0.31 3.93
N ASP A 184 18.44 0.32 4.98
CA ASP A 184 17.99 -0.10 6.31
C ASP A 184 17.04 0.95 6.90
N ALA A 185 15.78 0.55 7.13
CA ALA A 185 14.77 1.37 7.78
C ALA A 185 15.21 1.89 9.15
N ARG A 186 16.18 1.19 9.79
CA ARG A 186 16.74 1.58 11.08
C ARG A 186 17.59 2.85 11.06
N HIS A 187 18.03 3.26 9.87
CA HIS A 187 18.90 4.41 9.67
C HIS A 187 18.22 5.48 8.79
N PRO A 188 17.13 6.13 9.26
CA PRO A 188 16.33 7.05 8.45
C PRO A 188 17.10 8.27 7.92
N HIS A 189 18.22 8.62 8.56
CA HIS A 189 19.10 9.69 8.09
C HIS A 189 19.75 9.38 6.72
N LYS A 190 19.90 8.11 6.34
CA LYS A 190 20.50 7.70 5.06
C LYS A 190 19.62 8.03 3.85
N TYR A 191 18.30 7.92 4.00
CA TYR A 191 17.34 8.18 2.92
C TYR A 191 16.52 9.46 3.13
N ARG A 192 16.87 10.29 4.12
CA ARG A 192 16.18 11.56 4.42
C ARG A 192 16.11 12.53 3.23
N MET A 193 17.10 12.49 2.34
CA MET A 193 17.16 13.38 1.17
C MET A 193 16.10 13.02 0.12
N LEU A 194 15.79 11.73 -0.03
CA LEU A 194 14.78 11.27 -0.98
C LEU A 194 13.35 11.57 -0.52
N VAL A 195 13.16 11.78 0.79
CA VAL A 195 11.82 11.82 1.39
C VAL A 195 11.52 13.14 2.12
N GLY A 196 12.48 14.09 2.20
CA GLY A 196 12.26 15.46 2.70
C GLY A 196 12.38 15.62 4.22
N ALA A 197 12.88 16.80 4.65
CA ALA A 197 13.83 16.92 5.77
C ALA A 197 13.30 17.13 7.22
N HIS A 198 12.00 17.08 7.53
CA HIS A 198 11.54 17.15 8.95
C HIS A 198 10.68 15.95 9.37
N HIS A 199 11.33 14.79 9.26
CA HIS A 199 11.04 13.47 9.83
C HIS A 199 9.69 12.85 9.47
N PHE A 200 9.39 12.82 8.16
CA PHE A 200 8.37 12.05 7.41
C PHE A 200 6.91 12.23 7.84
N LEU A 201 6.69 12.14 9.14
CA LEU A 201 5.47 12.34 9.86
C LEU A 201 5.18 13.82 10.07
N LYS A 202 4.17 14.35 9.38
CA LYS A 202 3.60 15.64 9.73
C LYS A 202 2.94 15.56 11.11
N ASN A 203 2.91 16.69 11.83
CA ASN A 203 2.10 16.77 13.04
C ASN A 203 0.65 16.42 12.70
N ASN A 204 -0.02 15.65 13.57
CA ASN A 204 -1.36 15.10 13.36
C ASN A 204 -1.48 14.06 12.24
N GLY A 205 -0.38 13.52 11.74
CA GLY A 205 -0.45 12.44 10.78
C GLY A 205 -0.90 11.12 11.40
N HIS A 206 -1.28 10.15 10.56
CA HIS A 206 -1.69 8.79 10.96
C HIS A 206 -0.72 7.67 10.57
N ILE A 207 -0.40 6.82 11.54
CA ILE A 207 0.46 5.66 11.41
C ILE A 207 -0.39 4.40 11.54
N VAL A 208 -0.04 3.39 10.77
CA VAL A 208 -0.63 2.05 10.88
C VAL A 208 0.54 1.12 11.09
N ILE A 209 0.50 0.27 12.12
CA ILE A 209 1.59 -0.62 12.52
C ILE A 209 1.04 -2.03 12.55
N SER A 210 1.66 -2.94 11.82
CA SER A 210 1.43 -4.37 12.04
C SER A 210 2.41 -4.91 13.07
N ILE A 211 1.88 -5.48 14.14
CA ILE A 211 2.62 -6.13 15.22
C ILE A 211 2.52 -7.64 15.01
N LYS A 212 3.66 -8.33 14.97
CA LYS A 212 3.75 -9.79 14.96
C LYS A 212 4.36 -10.24 16.27
N ALA A 213 3.55 -10.83 17.16
CA ALA A 213 3.97 -11.13 18.51
C ALA A 213 5.21 -12.04 18.54
N ASN A 214 5.19 -13.13 17.77
CA ASN A 214 6.28 -14.11 17.70
C ASN A 214 7.62 -13.56 17.20
N CYS A 215 7.66 -12.37 16.60
CA CYS A 215 8.92 -11.72 16.21
C CYS A 215 9.45 -10.75 17.28
N ILE A 216 8.61 -10.34 18.23
CA ILE A 216 8.99 -9.50 19.36
C ILE A 216 9.45 -10.39 20.51
N ASP A 217 8.56 -11.29 20.93
CA ASP A 217 8.81 -12.26 21.98
C ASP A 217 7.96 -13.51 21.72
N SER A 218 8.61 -14.63 21.45
CA SER A 218 7.96 -15.91 21.19
C SER A 218 7.68 -16.72 22.46
N THR A 219 8.06 -16.21 23.63
CA THR A 219 7.96 -16.94 24.91
C THR A 219 6.71 -16.57 25.70
N VAL A 220 6.08 -15.45 25.36
CA VAL A 220 4.87 -14.94 26.01
C VAL A 220 3.69 -14.95 25.04
N ASP A 221 2.48 -14.91 25.58
CA ASP A 221 1.27 -14.86 24.77
C ASP A 221 1.16 -13.56 23.96
N ALA A 222 0.51 -13.62 22.80
CA ALA A 222 0.42 -12.50 21.88
C ALA A 222 -0.30 -11.27 22.48
N ALA A 223 -1.30 -11.49 23.33
CA ALA A 223 -2.05 -10.40 23.97
C ALA A 223 -1.16 -9.58 24.90
N THR A 224 -0.29 -10.25 25.67
CA THR A 224 0.72 -9.64 26.54
C THR A 224 1.74 -8.86 25.72
N VAL A 225 2.21 -9.40 24.59
CA VAL A 225 3.11 -8.65 23.68
C VAL A 225 2.42 -7.38 23.18
N PHE A 226 1.18 -7.48 22.70
CA PHE A 226 0.47 -6.32 22.17
C PHE A 226 0.28 -5.24 23.25
N ALA A 227 -0.12 -5.63 24.47
CA ALA A 227 -0.26 -4.72 25.59
C ALA A 227 1.06 -4.04 25.98
N GLY A 228 2.19 -4.74 25.85
CA GLY A 228 3.53 -4.19 26.09
C GLY A 228 4.02 -3.21 25.01
N GLU A 229 3.51 -3.29 23.78
CA GLU A 229 3.90 -2.39 22.69
C GLU A 229 3.15 -1.05 22.71
N ILE A 230 1.90 -1.01 23.18
CA ILE A 230 1.09 0.22 23.20
C ILE A 230 1.75 1.36 24.00
N PRO A 231 2.28 1.14 25.22
CA PRO A 231 3.00 2.18 25.98
C PRO A 231 4.24 2.70 25.25
N LYS A 232 4.99 1.81 24.58
CA LYS A 232 6.18 2.21 23.80
C LYS A 232 5.80 3.17 22.68
N LEU A 233 4.66 2.95 22.01
CA LEU A 233 4.14 3.88 21.01
C LEU A 233 3.80 5.24 21.61
N GLN A 234 3.18 5.26 22.79
CA GLN A 234 2.84 6.50 23.50
C GLN A 234 4.09 7.30 23.90
N GLU A 235 5.15 6.64 24.36
CA GLU A 235 6.46 7.26 24.64
C GLU A 235 7.06 7.90 23.39
N GLN A 236 6.84 7.30 22.22
CA GLN A 236 7.23 7.85 20.91
C GLN A 236 6.26 8.91 20.36
N ARG A 237 5.35 9.42 21.21
CA ARG A 237 4.35 10.45 20.86
C ARG A 237 3.34 10.03 19.80
N ILE A 238 3.07 8.72 19.72
CA ILE A 238 2.01 8.16 18.90
C ILE A 238 0.82 7.89 19.83
N LYS A 239 -0.28 8.60 19.62
CA LYS A 239 -1.54 8.34 20.31
C LYS A 239 -2.25 7.18 19.60
N PRO A 240 -2.34 5.98 20.19
CA PRO A 240 -3.11 4.88 19.61
C PRO A 240 -4.59 5.28 19.53
N GLN A 241 -5.25 4.92 18.43
CA GLN A 241 -6.67 5.19 18.19
C GLN A 241 -7.46 3.90 18.10
N GLU A 242 -6.88 2.89 17.47
CA GLU A 242 -7.54 1.62 17.20
C GLU A 242 -6.51 0.49 17.24
N GLN A 243 -6.91 -0.67 17.76
CA GLN A 243 -6.15 -1.90 17.70
C GLN A 243 -7.10 -3.02 17.26
N LEU A 244 -6.66 -3.80 16.28
CA LEU A 244 -7.43 -4.88 15.69
C LEU A 244 -6.55 -6.12 15.55
N THR A 245 -6.98 -7.28 16.05
CA THR A 245 -6.33 -8.56 15.76
C THR A 245 -6.63 -9.01 14.33
N LEU A 246 -5.66 -9.59 13.63
CA LEU A 246 -5.81 -9.98 12.22
C LEU A 246 -6.36 -11.40 12.01
N GLU A 247 -6.94 -12.01 13.04
CA GLU A 247 -7.66 -13.27 12.92
C GLU A 247 -8.95 -13.06 12.10
N PRO A 248 -9.33 -14.02 11.22
CA PRO A 248 -8.75 -15.35 11.02
C PRO A 248 -7.60 -15.43 9.99
N PHE A 249 -7.14 -14.30 9.44
CA PHE A 249 -6.17 -14.29 8.33
C PHE A 249 -4.74 -14.58 8.79
N GLU A 250 -4.31 -13.98 9.89
CA GLU A 250 -3.00 -14.17 10.49
C GLU A 250 -3.11 -14.31 12.02
N ARG A 251 -2.68 -15.46 12.56
CA ARG A 251 -2.60 -15.69 14.01
C ARG A 251 -1.45 -14.90 14.64
N ASP A 252 -1.60 -14.48 15.88
CA ASP A 252 -0.58 -13.74 16.66
C ASP A 252 -0.15 -12.41 16.00
N HIS A 253 -1.03 -11.84 15.17
CA HIS A 253 -0.82 -10.55 14.54
C HIS A 253 -1.91 -9.55 14.94
N ALA A 254 -1.49 -8.30 15.13
CA ALA A 254 -2.39 -7.17 15.34
C ALA A 254 -2.02 -6.01 14.42
N LEU A 255 -3.01 -5.20 14.10
CA LEU A 255 -2.87 -3.91 13.45
C LEU A 255 -3.20 -2.83 14.47
N VAL A 256 -2.32 -1.84 14.62
CA VAL A 256 -2.53 -0.68 15.48
C VAL A 256 -2.55 0.56 14.61
N VAL A 257 -3.62 1.33 14.67
CA VAL A 257 -3.74 2.65 14.04
C VAL A 257 -3.51 3.70 15.12
N GLY A 258 -2.68 4.69 14.82
CA GLY A 258 -2.36 5.77 15.75
C GLY A 258 -2.15 7.10 15.04
N LYS A 259 -2.19 8.16 15.84
CA LYS A 259 -1.94 9.53 15.39
C LYS A 259 -0.65 10.05 16.02
N TYR A 260 0.25 10.55 15.20
CA TYR A 260 1.47 11.17 15.69
C TYR A 260 1.23 12.63 16.09
N VAL A 261 1.68 12.98 17.29
CA VAL A 261 1.48 14.30 17.88
C VAL A 261 2.85 14.85 18.30
N ARG A 262 3.34 15.87 17.58
CA ARG A 262 4.71 16.39 17.78
C ARG A 262 4.87 17.17 19.10
N SER A 263 3.80 17.80 19.58
CA SER A 263 3.73 18.59 20.83
C SER A 263 2.49 18.20 21.60
N LYS A 264 2.62 17.98 22.92
CA LYS A 264 1.46 18.01 23.83
C LYS A 264 0.82 19.39 23.82
#